data_AF-A0A813HQL7-F1
#
_entry.id   AF-A0A813HQL7-F1
#
_cell.length_a   1.000
_cell.length_b   1.000
_cell.length_c   1.000
_cell.angle_alpha   90.00
_cell.angle_beta   90.00
_cell.angle_gamma   90.00
#
_symmetry.space_group_name_H-M   'P 1'
#
loop_
_entity.id
_entity.type
_entity.pdbx_description
1 polymer ?
#
loop_
_entity_poly.entity_id
_entity_poly.type
_entity_poly.pdbx_seq_one_letter_code
_entity_poly.pdbx_strand_id
1 'polypeptide(L)'
;ETPPFVGRGAMARPDASADMMAVQNSFQNLKIECGKSDSQGGSADGSKKAAFTYNAERVLGSGSFGVVYQAQVVETGESVAIKKVFQDKRYKNRELQIMKDLRHPNVVELKHAFYTSGDKPGETYLN
;
A
#
# COMPACT_ATOMS: atom_id res chain seq x y z
N GLU A 1 12.20 -30.25 -31.09
CA GLU A 1 11.08 -30.30 -30.13
C GLU A 1 11.44 -29.45 -28.93
N THR A 2 10.70 -28.36 -28.70
CA THR A 2 10.89 -27.44 -27.56
C THR A 2 10.05 -27.93 -26.38
N PRO A 3 10.58 -27.97 -25.14
CA PRO A 3 9.81 -28.43 -24.00
C PRO A 3 8.71 -27.40 -23.65
N PRO A 4 7.57 -27.85 -23.08
CA PRO A 4 6.48 -26.95 -22.74
C PRO A 4 6.88 -26.04 -21.57
N PHE A 5 6.56 -24.76 -21.71
CA PHE A 5 6.75 -23.73 -20.71
C PHE A 5 5.79 -23.98 -19.55
N VAL A 6 6.31 -24.39 -18.38
CA VAL A 6 5.51 -24.54 -17.16
C VAL A 6 4.99 -23.16 -16.76
N GLY A 7 3.69 -22.95 -16.93
CA GLY A 7 3.01 -21.73 -16.50
C GLY A 7 3.26 -21.48 -15.01
N ARG A 8 3.77 -20.29 -14.68
CA ARG A 8 3.89 -19.84 -13.29
C ARG A 8 2.52 -19.97 -12.63
N GLY A 9 2.48 -20.63 -11.47
CA GLY A 9 1.26 -20.92 -10.73
C GLY A 9 0.36 -19.70 -10.64
N ALA A 10 -0.88 -19.85 -11.09
CA ALA A 10 -1.94 -18.90 -10.80
C ALA A 10 -2.09 -18.85 -9.29
N MET A 11 -1.67 -17.74 -8.68
CA MET A 11 -1.95 -17.47 -7.28
C MET A 11 -3.48 -17.47 -7.15
N ALA A 12 -4.04 -18.39 -6.37
CA ALA A 12 -5.48 -18.48 -6.14
C ALA A 12 -5.96 -17.09 -5.70
N ARG A 13 -7.01 -16.58 -6.36
CA ARG A 13 -7.58 -15.28 -6.02
C ARG A 13 -8.11 -15.39 -4.59
N PRO A 14 -7.63 -14.57 -3.65
CA PRO A 14 -8.23 -14.53 -2.33
C PRO A 14 -9.71 -14.14 -2.43
N ASP A 15 -10.53 -14.69 -1.55
CA ASP A 15 -11.94 -14.32 -1.45
C ASP A 15 -12.03 -12.83 -1.08
N ALA A 16 -12.75 -12.05 -1.90
CA ALA A 16 -12.87 -10.61 -1.74
C ALA A 16 -13.44 -10.21 -0.37
N SER A 17 -14.24 -11.07 0.26
CA SER A 17 -14.83 -10.82 1.59
C SER A 17 -13.80 -10.98 2.72
N ALA A 18 -13.00 -12.06 2.69
CA ALA A 18 -11.92 -12.29 3.64
C ALA A 18 -10.82 -11.22 3.50
N ASP A 19 -10.49 -10.84 2.26
CA ASP A 19 -9.57 -9.74 1.97
C ASP A 19 -10.07 -8.42 2.55
N MET A 20 -11.36 -8.11 2.42
CA MET A 20 -11.96 -6.89 2.96
C MET A 20 -11.88 -6.84 4.49
N MET A 21 -12.15 -7.95 5.18
CA MET A 21 -12.01 -8.03 6.64
C MET A 21 -10.55 -7.93 7.09
N ALA A 22 -9.63 -8.60 6.39
CA ALA A 22 -8.20 -8.51 6.68
C ALA A 22 -7.67 -7.09 6.45
N VAL A 23 -8.12 -6.44 5.37
CA VAL A 23 -7.85 -5.04 5.03
C VAL A 23 -8.43 -4.10 6.08
N GLN A 24 -9.70 -4.25 6.46
CA GLN A 24 -10.30 -3.46 7.52
C GLN A 24 -9.53 -3.64 8.84
N ASN A 25 -9.22 -4.86 9.25
CA ASN A 25 -8.42 -5.09 10.47
C ASN A 25 -6.99 -4.53 10.36
N SER A 26 -6.37 -4.61 9.18
CA SER A 26 -5.02 -4.09 8.94
C SER A 26 -5.00 -2.56 8.95
N PHE A 27 -6.04 -1.89 8.43
CA PHE A 27 -6.09 -0.43 8.29
C PHE A 27 -6.75 0.27 9.49
N GLN A 28 -7.70 -0.37 10.19
CA GLN A 28 -8.39 0.18 11.35
C GLN A 28 -7.47 0.38 12.56
N ASN A 29 -6.34 -0.35 12.62
CA ASN A 29 -5.38 -0.24 13.72
C ASN A 29 -3.99 0.22 13.28
N LEU A 30 -3.79 0.53 11.98
CA LEU A 30 -2.49 1.04 11.54
C LEU A 30 -2.38 2.52 11.87
N LYS A 31 -1.81 2.80 13.05
CA LYS A 31 -1.33 4.13 13.39
C LYS A 31 -0.07 4.39 12.56
N ILE A 32 -0.23 4.97 11.37
CA ILE A 32 0.93 5.23 10.51
C ILE A 32 1.69 6.40 11.09
N GLU A 33 2.84 6.12 11.69
CA GLU A 33 3.83 7.14 12.01
C GLU A 33 4.55 7.53 10.72
N CYS A 34 4.18 8.68 10.15
CA CYS A 34 4.95 9.29 9.07
C CYS A 34 6.30 9.77 9.63
N GLY A 35 7.30 8.89 9.62
CA GLY A 35 8.70 9.26 9.75
C GLY A 35 9.27 9.60 8.39
N LYS A 36 9.98 10.73 8.29
CA LYS A 36 10.70 11.16 7.07
C LYS A 36 11.41 9.97 6.44
N SER A 37 11.17 9.78 5.14
CA SER A 37 11.96 8.90 4.27
C SER A 37 13.44 9.18 4.45
N ASP A 38 14.25 8.11 4.53
CA ASP A 38 15.71 8.14 4.64
C ASP A 38 16.35 9.12 3.65
N SER A 39 16.61 10.34 4.13
CA SER A 39 17.58 11.26 3.58
C SER A 39 18.55 11.58 4.70
N GLN A 40 19.74 10.98 4.65
CA GLN A 40 20.90 11.47 5.39
C GLN A 40 21.12 12.94 5.00
N GLY A 41 20.86 13.85 5.94
CA GLY A 41 21.08 15.29 5.76
C GLY A 41 20.19 16.10 6.71
N GLY A 42 20.77 16.63 7.79
CA GLY A 42 20.05 17.17 8.93
C GLY A 42 19.32 18.51 8.71
N SER A 43 18.23 18.69 9.45
CA SER A 43 17.88 19.92 10.17
C SER A 43 16.73 19.61 11.13
N ALA A 44 16.92 20.02 12.38
CA ALA A 44 15.97 19.86 13.47
C ALA A 44 14.76 20.77 13.24
N ASP A 45 13.63 20.17 12.89
CA ASP A 45 12.33 20.80 13.08
C ASP A 45 11.39 19.75 13.69
N GLY A 46 10.84 20.08 14.85
CA GLY A 46 10.04 19.21 15.71
C GLY A 46 8.63 18.99 15.15
N SER A 47 8.55 18.45 13.94
CA SER A 47 7.28 18.14 13.29
C SER A 47 6.61 16.99 14.05
N LYS A 48 5.52 17.30 14.75
CA LYS A 48 4.69 16.35 15.50
C LYS A 48 4.38 15.15 14.61
N LYS A 49 4.74 13.95 15.06
CA LYS A 49 4.41 12.68 14.38
C LYS A 49 2.90 12.56 14.27
N ALA A 50 2.36 12.89 13.10
CA ALA A 50 0.95 12.71 12.81
C ALA A 50 0.70 11.21 12.60
N ALA A 51 -0.29 10.70 13.32
CA ALA A 51 -0.79 9.36 13.20
C ALA A 51 -2.10 9.41 12.42
N PHE A 52 -2.20 8.59 11.38
CA PHE A 52 -3.41 8.48 10.56
C PHE A 52 -4.03 7.11 10.70
N THR A 53 -5.36 7.07 10.77
CA THR A 53 -6.20 5.88 10.84
C THR A 53 -7.04 5.81 9.57
N TYR A 54 -7.10 4.64 8.94
CA TYR A 54 -7.82 4.45 7.68
C TYR A 54 -8.98 3.49 7.86
N ASN A 55 -10.16 3.93 7.47
CA ASN A 55 -11.33 3.06 7.37
C ASN A 55 -11.52 2.62 5.92
N ALA A 56 -11.19 1.37 5.61
CA ALA A 56 -11.44 0.82 4.27
C ALA A 56 -12.94 0.56 4.07
N GLU A 57 -13.49 1.14 3.00
CA GLU A 57 -14.92 1.11 2.70
C GLU A 57 -15.27 0.02 1.70
N ARG A 58 -14.56 -0.02 0.56
CA ARG A 58 -14.85 -0.96 -0.54
C ARG A 58 -13.66 -1.15 -1.47
N VAL A 59 -13.73 -2.19 -2.30
CA VAL A 59 -12.79 -2.40 -3.42
C VAL A 59 -13.19 -1.51 -4.59
N LEU A 60 -12.24 -0.74 -5.14
CA LEU A 60 -12.40 0.03 -6.36
C LEU A 60 -11.99 -0.76 -7.62
N GLY A 61 -11.01 -1.65 -7.48
CA GLY A 61 -10.57 -2.49 -8.59
C GLY A 61 -9.54 -3.53 -8.18
N SER A 62 -9.45 -4.60 -8.96
CA SER A 62 -8.45 -5.65 -8.83
C SER A 62 -7.71 -5.85 -10.15
N GLY A 63 -6.40 -6.04 -10.07
CA GLY A 63 -5.54 -6.23 -11.24
C GLY A 63 -4.38 -7.16 -10.95
N SER A 64 -3.52 -7.36 -11.94
CA SER A 64 -2.35 -8.26 -11.83
C SER A 64 -1.37 -7.86 -10.71
N PHE A 65 -1.29 -6.58 -10.40
CA PHE A 65 -0.36 -6.04 -9.41
C PHE A 65 -0.95 -5.99 -8.00
N GLY A 66 -2.26 -6.16 -7.83
CA GLY A 66 -2.89 -6.08 -6.51
C GLY A 66 -4.30 -5.49 -6.57
N VAL A 67 -4.74 -4.96 -5.42
CA VAL A 67 -6.11 -4.50 -5.21
C VAL A 67 -6.09 -3.04 -4.75
N VAL A 68 -7.01 -2.24 -5.30
CA VAL A 68 -7.22 -0.86 -4.91
C VAL A 68 -8.49 -0.76 -4.07
N TYR A 69 -8.39 -0.12 -2.92
CA TYR A 69 -9.48 0.11 -2.00
C TYR A 69 -9.80 1.60 -1.93
N GLN A 70 -11.07 1.92 -1.76
CA GLN A 70 -11.51 3.21 -1.26
C GLN A 70 -11.45 3.16 0.26
N ALA A 71 -10.85 4.18 0.85
CA ALA A 71 -10.81 4.35 2.29
C ALA A 71 -11.08 5.81 2.68
N GLN A 72 -11.41 6.02 3.94
CA GLN A 72 -11.51 7.34 4.54
C GLN A 72 -10.44 7.49 5.63
N VAL A 73 -9.74 8.61 5.64
CA VAL A 73 -8.87 9.01 6.75
C VAL A 73 -9.76 9.49 7.89
N VAL A 74 -9.69 8.84 9.05
CA VAL A 74 -10.61 9.12 10.18
C VAL A 74 -10.38 10.53 10.73
N GLU A 75 -9.13 10.99 10.78
CA GLU A 75 -8.75 12.27 11.38
C GLU A 75 -9.17 13.47 10.51
N THR A 76 -9.15 13.33 9.18
CA THR A 76 -9.45 14.42 8.24
C THR A 76 -10.80 14.27 7.55
N GLY A 77 -11.42 13.09 7.63
CA GLY A 77 -12.62 12.74 6.86
C GLY A 77 -12.37 12.56 5.36
N GLU A 78 -11.12 12.63 4.92
CA GLU A 78 -10.77 12.67 3.51
C GLU A 78 -10.84 11.28 2.86
N SER A 79 -11.49 11.19 1.70
CA SER A 79 -11.53 9.95 0.92
C SER A 79 -10.25 9.76 0.12
N VAL A 80 -9.68 8.56 0.18
CA VAL A 80 -8.41 8.19 -0.44
C VAL A 80 -8.52 6.84 -1.13
N ALA A 81 -7.62 6.60 -2.09
CA ALA A 81 -7.40 5.29 -2.67
C ALA A 81 -6.14 4.66 -2.07
N ILE A 82 -6.23 3.40 -1.63
CA ILE A 82 -5.11 2.62 -1.11
C ILE A 82 -4.84 1.47 -2.07
N LYS A 83 -3.63 1.37 -2.62
CA LYS A 83 -3.24 0.33 -3.57
C LYS A 83 -2.36 -0.70 -2.87
N LYS A 84 -2.95 -1.83 -2.48
CA LYS A 84 -2.23 -2.95 -1.85
C LYS A 84 -1.55 -3.81 -2.90
N VAL A 85 -0.22 -3.86 -2.88
CA VAL A 85 0.63 -4.58 -3.83
C VAL A 85 1.56 -5.54 -3.08
N PHE A 86 1.68 -6.78 -3.54
CA PHE A 86 2.65 -7.72 -2.97
C PHE A 86 4.08 -7.21 -3.20
N GLN A 87 4.86 -7.10 -2.12
CA GLN A 87 6.22 -6.60 -2.16
C GLN A 87 7.22 -7.77 -2.19
N ASP A 88 7.78 -8.07 -3.37
CA ASP A 88 8.95 -8.96 -3.46
C ASP A 88 10.16 -8.25 -2.84
N LYS A 89 10.76 -8.86 -1.82
CA LYS A 89 11.91 -8.32 -1.09
C LYS A 89 13.14 -8.11 -1.98
N ARG A 90 13.22 -8.79 -3.12
CA ARG A 90 14.34 -8.68 -4.07
C ARG A 90 14.24 -7.46 -4.98
N TYR A 91 13.07 -6.84 -5.07
CA TYR A 91 12.81 -5.75 -6.01
C TYR A 91 12.29 -4.52 -5.30
N LYS A 92 12.79 -3.34 -5.68
CA LYS A 92 12.22 -2.06 -5.24
C LYS A 92 10.99 -1.74 -6.10
N ASN A 93 9.93 -1.24 -5.48
CA ASN A 93 8.75 -0.80 -6.20
C ASN A 93 9.06 0.52 -6.93
N ARG A 94 9.20 0.46 -8.27
CA ARG A 94 9.52 1.63 -9.11
C ARG A 94 8.39 2.68 -9.11
N GLU A 95 7.13 2.24 -9.03
CA GLU A 95 5.99 3.17 -8.97
C GLU A 95 6.09 4.05 -7.72
N LEU A 96 6.37 3.47 -6.55
CA LEU A 96 6.57 4.23 -5.32
C LEU A 96 7.69 5.27 -5.44
N GLN A 97 8.81 4.91 -6.07
CA GLN A 97 9.92 5.84 -6.26
C GLN A 97 9.50 7.03 -7.11
N ILE A 98 8.83 6.78 -8.24
CA ILE A 98 8.35 7.83 -9.13
C ILE A 98 7.32 8.71 -8.42
N MET A 99 6.37 8.11 -7.71
CA MET A 99 5.29 8.82 -7.01
C MET A 99 5.78 9.74 -5.90
N LYS A 100 6.94 9.46 -5.29
CA LYS A 100 7.56 10.36 -4.29
C LYS A 100 8.09 11.66 -4.91
N ASP A 101 8.49 11.63 -6.17
CA ASP A 101 9.08 12.78 -6.87
C ASP A 101 8.02 13.57 -7.66
N LEU A 102 6.82 13.02 -7.85
CA LEU A 102 5.74 13.64 -8.63
C LEU A 102 4.83 14.51 -7.76
N ARG A 103 4.85 15.82 -8.03
CA ARG A 103 3.88 16.78 -7.48
C ARG A 103 3.42 17.75 -8.55
N HIS A 104 2.18 17.58 -9.01
CA HIS A 104 1.61 18.39 -10.08
C HIS A 104 0.07 18.41 -9.98
N PRO A 105 -0.62 19.53 -10.26
CA PRO A 105 -2.08 19.64 -10.12
C PRO A 105 -2.88 18.62 -10.94
N ASN A 106 -2.33 18.12 -12.05
CA ASN A 106 -2.97 17.14 -12.93
C ASN A 106 -2.47 15.71 -12.73
N VAL A 107 -1.71 15.44 -11.66
CA VAL A 107 -1.20 14.12 -11.31
C VAL A 107 -1.64 13.79 -9.89
N VAL A 108 -2.12 12.57 -9.67
CA VAL A 108 -2.53 12.14 -8.33
C VAL A 108 -1.30 12.17 -7.41
N GLU A 109 -1.42 12.85 -6.28
CA GLU A 109 -0.35 12.97 -5.29
C GLU A 109 -0.32 11.73 -4.37
N LEU A 110 0.89 11.24 -4.10
CA LEU A 110 1.11 10.22 -3.07
C LEU A 110 1.09 10.89 -1.70
N LYS A 111 0.07 10.57 -0.90
CA LYS A 111 -0.03 11.10 0.47
C LYS A 111 0.85 10.31 1.44
N HIS A 112 0.66 8.99 1.46
CA HIS A 112 1.33 8.10 2.38
C HIS A 112 1.65 6.79 1.68
N ALA A 113 2.69 6.10 2.15
CA ALA A 113 3.06 4.77 1.70
C ALA A 113 3.57 3.96 2.88
N PHE A 114 3.13 2.71 3.02
CA PHE A 114 3.44 1.91 4.20
C PHE A 114 3.36 0.41 3.92
N TYR A 115 4.05 -0.37 4.76
CA TYR A 115 4.09 -1.82 4.62
C TYR A 115 3.18 -2.50 5.64
N THR A 116 2.47 -3.53 5.19
CA THR A 116 1.69 -4.43 6.05
C THR A 116 2.15 -5.87 5.86
N SER A 117 2.05 -6.68 6.90
CA SER A 117 2.29 -8.12 6.82
C SER A 117 1.11 -8.82 6.17
N GLY A 118 1.39 -9.89 5.41
CA GLY A 118 0.35 -10.78 4.88
C GLY A 118 -0.15 -11.81 5.87
N ASP A 119 -1.11 -12.62 5.42
CA ASP A 119 -1.61 -13.76 6.20
C ASP A 119 -0.56 -14.86 6.36
N LYS A 120 0.34 -15.01 5.38
CA LYS A 120 1.43 -15.97 5.45
C LYS A 120 2.71 -15.33 6.01
N PRO A 121 3.48 -16.08 6.81
CA PRO A 121 4.73 -15.58 7.37
C PRO A 121 5.70 -15.19 6.25
N GLY A 122 6.24 -13.99 6.37
CA GLY A 122 7.22 -13.45 5.42
C GLY A 122 6.62 -12.74 4.20
N GLU A 123 5.30 -12.79 3.99
CA GLU A 123 4.62 -11.96 3.01
C GLU A 123 4.54 -10.51 3.50
N THR A 124 4.84 -9.57 2.61
CA THR A 124 4.78 -8.14 2.89
C THR A 124 4.07 -7.46 1.73
N TYR A 125 3.21 -6.50 2.04
CA TYR A 125 2.46 -5.72 1.08
C TYR A 125 2.84 -4.25 1.23
N LEU A 126 3.01 -3.56 0.11
CA LEU A 126 3.07 -2.10 0.05
C LEU A 126 1.65 -1.58 -0.15
N ASN A 127 1.28 -0.53 0.58
CA ASN A 127 -0.02 0.13 0.55
C ASN A 127 0.14 1.62 0.32
#